data_AF-A0A2S6SXF8-F1
#
_entry.id   AF-A0A2S6SXF8-F1
#
_cell.length_a   1.000
_cell.length_b   1.000
_cell.length_c   1.000
_cell.angle_alpha   90.00
_cell.angle_beta   90.00
_cell.angle_gamma   90.00
#
_symmetry.space_group_name_H-M   'P 1'
#
loop_
_entity.id
_entity.type
_entity.pdbx_description
1 polymer ?
#
loop_
_entity_poly.entity_id
_entity_poly.type
_entity_poly.pdbx_seq_one_letter_code
_entity_poly.pdbx_strand_id
1 'polypeptide(L)' 'MNKQMNKGKIKIGFIGAGYMGYGIALNLVNNYNLTVFAHKNRKPIDDLVQKRCKRSN' A
#
# COMPACT_ATOMS: atom_id res chain seq x y z
N MET A 1 20.33 -3.45 21.80
CA MET A 1 19.34 -4.30 21.10
C MET A 1 18.82 -3.55 19.87
N ASN A 2 19.56 -3.56 18.75
CA ASN A 2 19.22 -2.79 17.55
C ASN A 2 18.65 -3.73 16.49
N LYS A 3 17.32 -3.84 16.43
CA LYS A 3 16.63 -4.56 15.37
C LYS A 3 16.64 -3.68 14.12
N GLN A 4 17.72 -3.75 13.33
CA GLN A 4 17.76 -3.12 12.02
C GLN A 4 16.67 -3.75 11.14
N MET A 5 15.55 -3.04 11.01
CA MET A 5 14.47 -3.40 10.11
C MET A 5 14.95 -3.14 8.68
N ASN A 6 15.43 -4.20 8.02
CA ASN A 6 15.85 -4.19 6.63
C ASN A 6 14.69 -3.68 5.72
N LYS A 7 14.70 -2.39 5.36
CA LYS A 7 13.72 -1.74 4.47
C LYS A 7 13.47 -2.52 3.18
N GLY A 8 14.49 -3.20 2.65
CA GLY A 8 14.40 -3.98 1.41
C GLY A 8 13.56 -5.27 1.46
N LYS A 9 13.16 -5.75 2.66
CA LYS A 9 12.43 -7.03 2.80
C LYS A 9 11.01 -6.92 3.35
N ILE A 10 10.57 -5.73 3.75
CA ILE A 10 9.25 -5.56 4.36
C ILE A 10 8.20 -5.42 3.26
N LYS A 11 7.45 -6.51 3.04
CA LYS A 11 6.28 -6.55 2.17
C LYS A 11 5.05 -6.31 3.04
N ILE A 12 4.27 -5.28 2.70
CA ILE A 12 3.09 -4.88 3.48
C ILE A 12 1.86 -5.19 2.63
N GLY A 13 0.96 -6.02 3.17
CA GLY A 13 -0.37 -6.26 2.60
C GLY A 13 -1.39 -5.37 3.31
N PHE A 14 -2.12 -4.56 2.55
CA PHE A 14 -3.12 -3.64 3.08
C PHE A 14 -4.49 -3.95 2.49
N ILE A 15 -5.42 -4.37 3.34
CA ILE A 15 -6.79 -4.71 2.96
C ILE A 15 -7.69 -3.59 3.47
N GLY A 16 -8.40 -2.92 2.55
CA GLY A 16 -9.29 -1.82 2.93
C GLY A 16 -8.75 -0.42 2.63
N ALA A 17 -8.23 -0.19 1.42
CA ALA A 17 -7.93 1.15 0.91
C ALA A 17 -9.20 1.93 0.48
N GLY A 18 -10.16 2.07 1.39
CA GLY A 18 -11.25 3.02 1.22
C GLY A 18 -10.75 4.48 1.25
N TYR A 19 -11.67 5.46 1.29
CA TYR A 19 -11.30 6.87 1.40
C TYR A 19 -10.37 7.18 2.60
N MET A 20 -10.61 6.55 3.76
CA MET A 20 -9.74 6.70 4.93
C MET A 20 -8.40 5.95 4.80
N GLY A 21 -8.42 4.75 4.21
CA GLY A 21 -7.21 3.93 4.03
C GLY A 21 -6.26 4.45 2.96
N TYR A 22 -6.71 5.36 2.09
CA TYR A 22 -5.91 5.93 1.00
C TYR A 22 -4.66 6.66 1.51
N GLY A 23 -4.79 7.52 2.52
CA GLY A 23 -3.65 8.27 3.06
C GLY A 23 -2.59 7.37 3.68
N ILE A 24 -3.04 6.31 4.37
CA ILE A 24 -2.16 5.30 4.96
C ILE A 24 -1.43 4.53 3.86
N ALA A 25 -2.16 4.08 2.84
CA ALA A 25 -1.57 3.39 1.70
C ALA A 25 -0.58 4.27 0.92
N LEU A 26 -0.87 5.58 0.78
CA LEU A 26 0.01 6.54 0.11
C LEU A 26 1.33 6.73 0.86
N ASN A 27 1.30 6.79 2.20
CA ASN A 27 2.53 6.92 2.97
C ASN A 27 3.35 5.63 2.95
N LEU A 28 2.68 4.47 2.98
CA LEU A 28 3.34 3.17 2.98
C LEU A 28 3.97 2.83 1.62
N VAL A 29 3.32 3.15 0.49
CA VAL A 29 3.86 2.87 -0.85
C VAL A 29 5.13 3.68 -1.16
N ASN A 30 5.27 4.87 -0.57
CA ASN A 30 6.48 5.69 -0.73
C ASN A 30 7.70 5.12 0.00
N ASN A 31 7.48 4.33 1.05
CA ASN A 31 8.56 3.85 1.92
C ASN A 31 8.80 2.33 1.83
N TYR A 32 7.79 1.57 1.39
CA TYR A 32 7.77 0.11 1.41
C TYR A 32 7.08 -0.48 0.18
N ASN A 33 7.36 -1.75 -0.09
CA ASN A 33 6.63 -2.50 -1.11
C ASN A 33 5.23 -2.86 -0.59
N LEU A 34 4.25 -2.05 -0.98
CA LEU A 34 2.85 -2.18 -0.57
C LEU A 34 2.01 -2.90 -1.62
N THR A 35 1.28 -3.92 -1.18
CA THR A 35 0.23 -4.60 -1.95
C THR A 35 -1.11 -4.22 -1.34
N VAL A 36 -1.99 -3.61 -2.13
CA VAL A 36 -3.32 -3.20 -1.68
C VAL A 36 -4.36 -4.13 -2.27
N PHE A 37 -5.19 -4.71 -1.39
CA PHE A 37 -6.39 -5.44 -1.77
C PHE A 37 -7.61 -4.55 -1.58
N ALA A 38 -8.32 -4.32 -2.67
CA ALA A 38 -9.55 -3.56 -2.64
C ALA A 38 -10.49 -3.89 -3.78
N HIS A 39 -11.78 -3.67 -3.51
CA HIS A 39 -12.86 -3.95 -4.44
C HIS A 39 -12.84 -3.05 -5.69
N LYS A 40 -13.35 -3.53 -6.83
CA LYS A 40 -13.16 -2.98 -8.19
C LYS A 40 -13.58 -1.52 -8.40
N ASN A 41 -14.36 -0.91 -7.50
CA ASN A 41 -15.03 0.37 -7.73
C ASN A 41 -14.53 1.55 -6.89
N ARG A 42 -13.21 1.70 -6.69
CA ARG A 42 -12.65 2.87 -5.98
C ARG A 42 -11.60 3.60 -6.81
N LYS A 43 -12.02 4.69 -7.47
CA LYS A 43 -11.15 5.67 -8.15
C LYS A 43 -9.85 6.03 -7.37
N PRO A 44 -9.88 6.33 -6.06
CA PRO A 44 -8.64 6.65 -5.32
C PRO A 44 -7.65 5.49 -5.24
N ILE A 45 -8.09 4.24 -5.41
CA ILE A 45 -7.19 3.09 -5.38
C ILE A 45 -6.46 2.94 -6.69
N ASP A 46 -7.12 3.21 -7.81
CA ASP A 46 -6.46 3.22 -9.11
C ASP A 46 -5.40 4.32 -9.18
N ASP A 47 -5.64 5.47 -8.56
CA ASP A 47 -4.62 6.51 -8.38
C ASP A 47 -3.42 6.03 -7.54
N LEU A 48 -3.65 5.25 -6.47
CA LEU A 48 -2.58 4.66 -5.67
C LEU A 48 -1.77 3.61 -6.43
N VAL A 49 -2.46 2.78 -7.22
CA VAL A 49 -1.84 1.73 -8.03
C VAL A 49 -0.94 2.35 -9.10
N GLN A 50 -1.41 3.42 -9.75
CA GLN A 50 -0.62 4.18 -10.72
C GLN A 50 0.64 4.80 -10.10
N LYS A 51 0.60 5.15 -8.80
CA LYS A 51 1.70 5.74 -8.04
C LYS A 51 2.72 4.77 -7.47
N ARG A 52 2.75 3.48 -7.88
CA ARG A 52 3.69 2.40 -7.47
C ARG A 52 3.12 1.32 -6.54
N CYS A 53 1.81 1.27 -6.32
CA CYS A 53 1.21 0.19 -5.54
C CYS A 53 0.79 -0.98 -6.44
N LYS A 54 1.00 -2.23 -5.99
CA LYS A 54 0.46 -3.40 -6.68
C LYS A 54 -0.96 -3.68 -6.20
N ARG A 55 -1.91 -3.69 -7.13
CA ARG A 55 -3.28 -4.14 -6.88
C ARG A 55 -3.33 -5.65 -6.90
N SER A 56 -3.98 -6.24 -5.92
CA SER A 56 -4.28 -7.66 -5.90
C SER A 56 -5.79 -7.83 -5.72
N ASN A 57 -6.37 -8.75 -6.50
CA ASN A 57 -7.82 -8.87 -6.74
C ASN A 57 -8.46 -9.91 -5.83
#